data_AF-A0A833GRH7-F1
#
_entry.id   AF-A0A833GRH7-F1
#
_cell.length_a   1.000
_cell.length_b   1.000
_cell.length_c   1.000
_cell.angle_alpha   90.00
_cell.angle_beta   90.00
_cell.angle_gamma   90.00
#
_symmetry.space_group_name_H-M   'P 1'
#
loop_
_entity.id
_entity.type
_entity.pdbx_description
1 polymer ?
#
loop_
_entity_poly.entity_id
_entity_poly.type
_entity_poly.pdbx_seq_one_letter_code
_entity_poly.pdbx_strand_id
1 'polypeptide(L)' 'MEALDRSAALVAANASVLAKLSDLYCEAFAHDGFAELKVEMRILRRGQKEVILHCGKQYRYVVDYAPGN' A
#
# COMPACT_ATOMS: atom_id res chain seq x y z
N MET A 1 9.89 32.81 -3.25
CA MET A 1 10.89 31.80 -2.84
C MET A 1 10.24 30.67 -2.03
N GLU A 2 9.27 30.93 -1.13
CA GLU A 2 8.60 29.90 -0.30
C GLU A 2 7.78 28.82 -1.05
N ALA A 3 7.15 29.13 -2.19
CA ALA A 3 6.28 28.18 -2.89
C ALA A 3 7.04 26.98 -3.51
N LEU A 4 8.30 27.19 -3.91
CA LEU A 4 9.16 26.15 -4.49
C LEU A 4 9.70 25.20 -3.40
N ASP A 5 10.03 25.73 -2.23
CA ASP A 5 10.49 24.96 -1.07
C ASP A 5 9.40 24.02 -0.52
N ARG A 6 8.16 24.51 -0.47
CA ARG A 6 7.00 23.72 -0.06
C ARG A 6 6.68 22.55 -1.01
N SER A 7 6.97 22.70 -2.31
CA SER A 7 6.84 21.63 -3.30
C SER A 7 7.86 20.52 -3.08
N ALA A 8 9.12 20.87 -2.84
CA ALA A 8 10.19 19.91 -2.59
C ALA A 8 9.95 19.08 -1.31
N ALA A 9 9.47 19.71 -0.24
CA ALA A 9 9.11 19.03 1.00
C ALA A 9 7.95 18.02 0.81
N LEU A 10 6.94 18.36 -0.01
CA LEU A 10 5.84 17.45 -0.37
C LEU A 10 6.34 16.24 -1.18
N VAL A 11 7.25 16.47 -2.11
CA VAL A 11 7.88 15.41 -2.91
C VAL A 11 8.72 14.49 -2.01
N ALA A 12 9.48 15.05 -1.07
CA ALA A 12 10.29 14.28 -0.12
C ALA A 12 9.42 13.42 0.82
N ALA A 13 8.31 13.96 1.32
CA ALA A 13 7.37 13.18 2.14
C ALA A 13 6.77 12.02 1.34
N ASN A 14 6.37 12.26 0.08
CA ASN A 14 5.86 11.21 -0.81
C ASN A 14 6.93 10.16 -1.18
N ALA A 15 8.21 10.56 -1.27
CA ALA A 15 9.31 9.66 -1.58
C ALA A 15 9.43 8.53 -0.53
N SER A 16 9.20 8.83 0.75
CA SER A 16 9.21 7.81 1.81
C SER A 16 8.10 6.77 1.66
N VAL A 17 6.90 7.19 1.25
CA VAL A 17 5.75 6.31 0.98
C VAL A 17 6.02 5.43 -0.23
N LEU A 18 6.59 6.01 -1.30
CA LEU A 18 6.95 5.27 -2.51
C LEU A 18 8.05 4.24 -2.24
N ALA A 19 9.09 4.60 -1.48
CA ALA A 19 10.13 3.66 -1.09
C ALA A 19 9.53 2.47 -0.34
N LYS A 20 8.66 2.73 0.65
CA LYS A 20 8.02 1.65 1.40
C LYS A 20 7.09 0.79 0.53
N LEU A 21 6.36 1.39 -0.41
CA LEU A 21 5.53 0.67 -1.38
C LEU A 21 6.38 -0.26 -2.25
N SER A 22 7.52 0.22 -2.75
CA SER A 22 8.46 -0.58 -3.54
C SER A 22 9.00 -1.76 -2.73
N ASP A 23 9.37 -1.56 -1.46
CA ASP A 23 9.84 -2.64 -0.59
C ASP A 23 8.76 -3.71 -0.41
N LEU A 24 7.52 -3.30 -0.07
CA LEU A 24 6.39 -4.22 0.12
C LEU A 24 6.04 -4.98 -1.18
N TYR A 25 6.16 -4.31 -2.33
CA TYR A 25 5.98 -4.96 -3.63
C TYR A 25 7.06 -6.00 -3.90
N CYS A 26 8.34 -5.69 -3.64
CA CYS A 26 9.43 -6.65 -3.78
C CYS A 26 9.26 -7.87 -2.85
N GLU A 27 8.85 -7.65 -1.60
CA GLU A 27 8.53 -8.71 -0.65
C GLU A 27 7.39 -9.60 -1.16
N ALA A 28 6.30 -8.99 -1.65
CA ALA A 28 5.16 -9.71 -2.23
C ALA A 28 5.54 -10.47 -3.52
N PHE A 29 6.40 -9.88 -4.36
CA PHE A 29 6.89 -10.49 -5.60
C PHE A 29 7.81 -11.69 -5.33
N ALA A 30 8.65 -11.61 -4.30
CA ALA A 30 9.53 -12.71 -3.89
C ALA A 30 8.79 -13.83 -3.14
N HIS A 31 7.55 -13.59 -2.71
CA HIS A 31 6.75 -14.57 -2.00
C HIS A 31 6.24 -15.66 -2.96
N ASP A 32 6.57 -16.92 -2.67
CA ASP A 32 6.05 -18.08 -3.40
C ASP A 32 4.62 -18.39 -2.92
N GLY A 33 3.63 -17.81 -3.60
CA GLY A 33 2.21 -17.98 -3.26
C GLY A 33 1.35 -16.78 -3.67
N PHE A 34 0.30 -16.52 -2.88
CA PHE A 34 -0.57 -15.37 -3.10
C PHE A 34 -0.20 -14.23 -2.16
N ALA A 35 -0.04 -13.03 -2.72
CA ALA A 35 0.13 -11.80 -1.98
C ALA A 35 -0.88 -10.74 -2.46
N GLU A 36 -1.43 -9.99 -1.52
CA GLU A 36 -2.31 -8.85 -1.79
C GLU A 36 -1.67 -7.58 -1.23
N LEU A 37 -1.58 -6.55 -2.07
CA LEU A 37 -1.13 -5.22 -1.70
C LEU A 37 -2.23 -4.24 -2.05
N LYS A 38 -2.75 -3.52 -1.04
CA LYS A 38 -3.81 -2.52 -1.25
C LYS A 38 -3.32 -1.15 -0.80
N VAL A 39 -3.43 -0.18 -1.70
CA VAL A 39 -3.10 1.22 -1.43
C VAL A 39 -4.41 2.00 -1.34
N GLU A 40 -4.68 2.59 -0.18
CA GLU A 40 -5.80 3.49 0.01
C GLU A 40 -5.29 4.91 0.22
N MET A 41 -5.89 5.86 -0.49
CA MET A 41 -5.56 7.28 -0.35
C MET A 41 -6.83 8.04 0.03
N ARG A 42 -6.79 8.74 1.16
CA ARG A 42 -7.90 9.57 1.64
C ARG A 42 -7.47 11.03 1.64
N ILE A 43 -8.23 11.85 0.92
CA ILE A 43 -8.03 13.31 0.92
C ILE A 43 -8.71 13.86 2.17
N LEU A 44 -7.90 14.38 3.10
CA LEU A 44 -8.37 14.96 4.34
C LEU A 44 -8.62 16.47 4.18
N ARG A 45 -9.26 17.06 5.19
CA ARG A 45 -9.45 18.52 5.26
C ARG A 45 -8.08 19.21 5.40
N ARG A 46 -7.98 20.46 4.94
CA ARG A 46 -6.76 21.30 5.01
C ARG A 46 -5.59 20.82 4.12
N GLY A 47 -5.87 20.10 3.04
CA GLY A 47 -4.86 19.72 2.04
C GLY A 47 -3.94 18.58 2.48
N GLN A 48 -4.28 17.88 3.56
CA GLN A 48 -3.57 16.67 3.98
C GLN A 48 -4.07 15.46 3.18
N LYS A 49 -3.17 14.51 2.93
CA LYS A 49 -3.50 13.22 2.33
C LYS A 49 -3.06 12.14 3.31
N GLU A 50 -3.97 11.24 3.63
CA GLU A 50 -3.65 10.01 4.34
C GLU A 50 -3.43 8.91 3.30
N VAL A 51 -2.31 8.20 3.41
CA VAL A 51 -1.99 7.05 2.56
C VAL A 51 -1.84 5.84 3.46
N ILE A 52 -2.66 4.82 3.21
CA ILE A 52 -2.70 3.57 3.97
C ILE A 52 -2.20 2.46 3.04
N LEU A 53 -1.16 1.75 3.46
CA LEU A 53 -0.63 0.58 2.76
C LEU A 53 -1.03 -0.67 3.54
N HIS A 54 -1.94 -1.46 2.98
CA HIS A 54 -2.27 -2.77 3.53
C HIS A 54 -1.34 -3.80 2.89
N CYS A 55 -0.44 -4.34 3.72
CA CYS A 55 0.40 -5.48 3.39
C CYS A 55 0.52 -6.31 4.67
N GLY A 56 -0.18 -7.44 4.74
CA GLY A 56 -0.33 -8.19 5.98
C GLY A 56 -0.90 -9.59 5.76
N LYS A 57 -0.94 -10.38 6.84
CA LYS A 57 -1.30 -11.80 6.79
C LYS A 57 -2.72 -11.98 6.28
N GLN A 58 -2.85 -12.67 5.16
CA GLN A 58 -4.12 -13.10 4.61
C GLN A 58 -4.26 -14.61 4.83
N TYR A 59 -5.32 -15.02 5.53
CA TYR A 59 -5.59 -16.44 5.79
C TYR A 59 -6.47 -16.97 4.66
N ARG A 60 -5.88 -17.74 3.74
CA ARG A 60 -6.61 -18.44 2.68
C ARG A 60 -6.71 -19.92 3.00
N TYR A 61 -7.91 -20.46 2.91
CA TYR A 61 -8.19 -21.89 3.01
C TYR A 61 -8.77 -22.35 1.68
N VAL A 62 -8.21 -23.40 1.10
CA VAL A 62 -8.84 -24.16 0.02
C VAL A 62 -9.46 -25.37 0.69
N VAL A 63 -10.78 -25.51 0.58
CA VAL A 63 -11.53 -26.60 1.19
C VAL A 63 -12.33 -27.28 0.11
N ASP A 64 -12.13 -28.59 -0.04
CA ASP A 64 -12.94 -29.40 -0.92
C ASP A 64 -14.37 -29.47 -0.37
N TYR A 65 -15.35 -29.21 -1.25
CA TYR A 65 -16.76 -29.25 -0.90
C TYR A 65 -17.49 -30.22 -1.83
N ALA A 66 -18.12 -31.23 -1.25
CA ALA A 66 -19.05 -32.09 -1.96
C ALA A 66 -20.46 -31.49 -1.83
N PRO A 67 -21.09 -31.00 -2.91
CA PRO A 67 -22.47 -30.54 -2.85
C PRO A 67 -23.39 -31.72 -2.47
N GLY A 68 -24.26 -31.50 -1.48
CA GLY A 68 -25.25 -32.49 -1.08
C GLY A 68 -26.24 -32.77 -2.20
N ASN A 69 -26.52 -34.06 -2.43
CA ASN A 69 -27.51 -34.57 -3.40
C ASN A 69 -28.94 -34.17 -3.04
#